data_AF-A0A7S2XR29-F1
#
_entry.id   AF-A0A7S2XR29-F1
#
_cell.length_a   1.000
_cell.length_b   1.000
_cell.length_c   1.000
_cell.angle_alpha   90.00
_cell.angle_beta   90.00
_cell.angle_gamma   90.00
#
_symmetry.space_group_name_H-M   'P 1'
#
loop_
_entity.id
_entity.type
_entity.pdbx_description
1 polymer ?
#
loop_
_entity_poly.entity_id
_entity_poly.type
_entity_poly.pdbx_seq_one_letter_code
_entity_poly.pdbx_strand_id
1 'polypeptide(L)'
;SSGGTPSITLTNRLALELALEHALDLLTLNSSDDMRIRCFIPSILIGLGKDHEAYGVIKYLLTNGDDIIEDKRGEHAHNLVCLVREKNEQDVSEPLEALDLREDSDVGIVFDLALIKFCMYHDTRNMQTLNRGEIPNPDISTAVAGFFDLSKDWMDIDASNLFLQTKQLLSCVHHLNKHILPNLMDPHRMLCLNPEGYAKGSCNEAALVIQRSAVWWKVNDFTHGFLRSFISGMDSQLVPFPLNQTERQMNIATIRGNVFERMNPRRAVELLGLDDDDDDDY
;
A
#
# COMPACT_ATOMS: atom_id res chain seq x y z
N SER A 1 -16.03 24.02 -21.87
CA SER A 1 -17.06 23.02 -21.54
C SER A 1 -16.70 22.44 -20.19
N SER A 2 -17.60 22.59 -19.21
CA SER A 2 -17.43 22.18 -17.82
C SER A 2 -17.24 20.66 -17.71
N GLY A 3 -16.03 20.21 -17.42
CA GLY A 3 -15.73 18.83 -17.09
C GLY A 3 -16.20 18.53 -15.67
N GLY A 4 -17.35 17.88 -15.56
CA GLY A 4 -17.76 17.24 -14.30
C GLY A 4 -16.77 16.13 -13.97
N THR A 5 -16.25 16.17 -12.75
CA THR A 5 -15.42 15.11 -12.17
C THR A 5 -16.17 13.77 -12.23
N PRO A 6 -15.55 12.67 -12.67
CA PRO A 6 -16.17 11.36 -12.61
C PRO A 6 -16.11 10.87 -11.16
N SER A 7 -17.02 11.34 -10.33
CA SER A 7 -17.35 10.68 -9.07
C SER A 7 -17.79 9.25 -9.40
N ILE A 8 -17.37 8.25 -8.61
CA ILE A 8 -17.85 6.87 -8.72
C ILE A 8 -19.38 6.93 -8.76
N THR A 9 -19.97 6.71 -9.93
CA THR A 9 -21.42 6.72 -10.06
C THR A 9 -21.97 5.57 -9.21
N LEU A 10 -23.17 5.72 -8.65
CA LEU A 10 -23.83 4.67 -7.86
C LEU A 10 -23.83 3.31 -8.60
N THR A 11 -23.92 3.36 -9.93
CA THR A 11 -23.83 2.22 -10.85
C THR A 11 -22.47 1.53 -10.82
N ASN A 12 -21.36 2.26 -10.72
CA ASN A 12 -20.01 1.69 -10.66
C ASN A 12 -19.75 1.01 -9.30
N ARG A 13 -20.29 1.57 -8.21
CA ARG A 13 -20.17 0.96 -6.88
C ARG A 13 -20.91 -0.38 -6.82
N LEU A 14 -22.16 -0.43 -7.28
CA LEU A 14 -22.95 -1.67 -7.32
C LEU A 14 -22.26 -2.75 -8.17
N ALA A 15 -21.70 -2.37 -9.32
CA ALA A 15 -20.95 -3.30 -10.16
C ALA A 15 -19.73 -3.90 -9.45
N LEU A 16 -19.01 -3.09 -8.66
CA LEU A 16 -17.87 -3.55 -7.85
C LEU A 16 -18.30 -4.44 -6.68
N GLU A 17 -19.42 -4.13 -6.02
CA GLU A 17 -19.97 -4.96 -4.95
C GLU A 17 -20.39 -6.34 -5.49
N LEU A 18 -21.06 -6.39 -6.64
CA LEU A 18 -21.42 -7.65 -7.32
C LEU A 18 -20.18 -8.41 -7.80
N ALA A 19 -19.17 -7.72 -8.33
CA ALA A 19 -17.92 -8.36 -8.75
C ALA A 19 -17.18 -8.97 -7.54
N LEU A 20 -17.18 -8.28 -6.40
CA LEU A 20 -16.60 -8.81 -5.17
C LEU A 20 -17.35 -10.05 -4.68
N GLU A 21 -18.67 -9.99 -4.60
CA GLU A 21 -19.50 -11.13 -4.17
C GLU A 21 -19.27 -12.34 -5.08
N HIS A 22 -19.26 -12.13 -6.40
CA HIS A 22 -18.97 -13.19 -7.35
C HIS A 22 -17.55 -13.76 -7.20
N ALA A 23 -16.54 -12.91 -6.97
CA ALA A 23 -15.17 -13.36 -6.74
C ALA A 23 -15.05 -14.22 -5.47
N LEU A 24 -15.75 -13.84 -4.39
CA LEU A 24 -15.77 -14.61 -3.14
C LEU A 24 -16.51 -15.95 -3.28
N ASP A 25 -17.61 -15.97 -4.04
CA ASP A 25 -18.33 -17.21 -4.34
C ASP A 25 -17.48 -18.17 -5.18
N LEU A 26 -16.74 -17.65 -6.17
CA LEU A 26 -15.80 -18.46 -6.96
C LEU A 26 -14.69 -19.06 -6.09
N LEU A 27 -14.12 -18.28 -5.16
CA LEU A 27 -13.15 -18.82 -4.19
C LEU A 27 -13.75 -19.88 -3.26
N THR A 28 -15.04 -19.78 -2.94
CA THR A 28 -15.74 -20.77 -2.12
C THR A 28 -16.01 -22.07 -2.90
N LEU A 29 -16.31 -21.96 -4.20
CA LEU A 29 -16.61 -23.10 -5.08
C LEU A 29 -15.35 -23.82 -5.56
N ASN A 30 -14.32 -23.07 -5.93
CA ASN A 30 -13.05 -23.60 -6.41
C ASN A 30 -11.88 -22.95 -5.67
N SER A 31 -11.61 -23.53 -4.51
CA SER A 31 -10.62 -23.02 -3.59
C SER A 31 -9.17 -23.28 -4.02
N SER A 32 -8.90 -24.03 -5.10
CA SER A 32 -7.51 -24.38 -5.48
C SER A 32 -7.02 -23.70 -6.76
N ASP A 33 -7.90 -23.25 -7.67
CA ASP A 33 -7.49 -22.99 -9.08
C ASP A 33 -7.67 -21.55 -9.56
N ASP A 34 -8.02 -20.62 -8.67
CA ASP A 34 -8.39 -19.26 -9.06
C ASP A 34 -7.42 -18.18 -8.55
N MET A 35 -6.11 -18.40 -8.77
CA MET A 35 -5.06 -17.43 -8.41
C MET A 35 -5.35 -16.02 -8.97
N ARG A 36 -5.89 -15.94 -10.20
CA ARG A 36 -6.26 -14.67 -10.84
C ARG A 36 -7.36 -13.92 -10.07
N ILE A 37 -8.31 -14.65 -9.48
CA ILE A 37 -9.38 -14.05 -8.68
C ILE A 37 -8.81 -13.51 -7.36
N ARG A 38 -7.91 -14.27 -6.71
CA ARG A 38 -7.24 -13.84 -5.47
C ARG A 38 -6.50 -12.52 -5.68
N CYS A 39 -5.78 -12.39 -6.78
CA CYS A 39 -5.04 -11.17 -7.12
C CYS A 39 -5.95 -10.01 -7.56
N PHE A 40 -7.23 -10.27 -7.85
CA PHE A 40 -8.19 -9.24 -8.26
C PHE A 40 -8.96 -8.64 -7.09
N ILE A 41 -9.17 -9.40 -6.02
CA ILE A 41 -9.92 -8.97 -4.83
C ILE A 41 -9.37 -7.67 -4.23
N PRO A 42 -8.05 -7.49 -4.01
CA PRO A 42 -7.53 -6.21 -3.53
C PRO A 42 -7.96 -5.03 -4.40
N SER A 43 -7.80 -5.13 -5.72
CA SER A 43 -8.18 -4.04 -6.63
C SER A 43 -9.67 -3.68 -6.54
N ILE A 44 -10.56 -4.66 -6.34
CA ILE A 44 -12.00 -4.43 -6.12
C ILE A 44 -12.27 -3.79 -4.75
N LEU A 45 -11.61 -4.26 -3.69
CA LEU A 45 -11.80 -3.76 -2.33
C LEU A 45 -11.36 -2.31 -2.19
N ILE A 46 -10.19 -1.98 -2.74
CA ILE A 46 -9.76 -0.59 -2.89
C ILE A 46 -10.92 0.14 -3.57
N GLY A 47 -11.53 -0.44 -4.62
CA GLY A 47 -12.66 0.08 -5.46
C GLY A 47 -13.86 0.58 -4.69
N LEU A 48 -14.10 -0.07 -3.58
CA LEU A 48 -15.24 0.17 -2.71
C LEU A 48 -14.91 1.13 -1.56
N GLY A 49 -13.67 1.61 -1.48
CA GLY A 49 -13.12 2.38 -0.36
C GLY A 49 -12.86 1.51 0.87
N LYS A 50 -12.63 0.20 0.68
CA LYS A 50 -12.37 -0.77 1.76
C LYS A 50 -10.87 -1.01 1.91
N ASP A 51 -10.14 0.06 2.23
CA ASP A 51 -8.67 0.08 2.19
C ASP A 51 -8.03 -0.82 3.25
N HIS A 52 -8.64 -0.93 4.44
CA HIS A 52 -8.16 -1.81 5.51
C HIS A 52 -8.33 -3.29 5.16
N GLU A 53 -9.50 -3.67 4.62
CA GLU A 53 -9.75 -5.03 4.16
C GLU A 53 -8.85 -5.39 2.98
N ALA A 54 -8.67 -4.45 2.03
CA ALA A 54 -7.74 -4.63 0.93
C ALA A 54 -6.30 -4.84 1.44
N TYR A 55 -5.88 -4.09 2.45
CA TYR A 55 -4.57 -4.24 3.07
C TYR A 55 -4.39 -5.61 3.72
N GLY A 56 -5.37 -6.06 4.50
CA GLY A 56 -5.33 -7.38 5.14
C GLY A 56 -5.21 -8.52 4.14
N VAL A 57 -5.94 -8.43 3.02
CA VAL A 57 -5.82 -9.39 1.92
C VAL A 57 -4.42 -9.34 1.30
N ILE A 58 -3.90 -8.15 0.98
CA ILE A 58 -2.56 -8.01 0.39
C ILE A 58 -1.47 -8.56 1.30
N LYS A 59 -1.51 -8.22 2.59
CA LYS A 59 -0.56 -8.74 3.59
C LYS A 59 -0.60 -10.26 3.62
N TYR A 60 -1.81 -10.84 3.63
CA TYR A 60 -1.97 -12.29 3.59
C TYR A 60 -1.37 -12.92 2.33
N LEU A 61 -1.62 -12.32 1.16
CA LEU A 61 -1.08 -12.80 -0.13
C LEU A 61 0.45 -12.70 -0.20
N LEU A 62 1.04 -11.64 0.36
CA LEU A 62 2.50 -11.49 0.40
C LEU A 62 3.14 -12.52 1.34
N THR A 63 2.58 -12.71 2.53
CA THR A 63 3.14 -13.61 3.55
C THR A 63 2.96 -15.10 3.21
N ASN A 64 1.87 -15.48 2.55
CA ASN A 64 1.54 -16.89 2.29
C ASN A 64 1.62 -17.25 0.79
N GLY A 65 2.22 -16.41 -0.05
CA GLY A 65 2.15 -16.53 -1.52
C GLY A 65 2.53 -17.91 -2.06
N ASP A 66 3.55 -18.54 -1.46
CA ASP A 66 4.06 -19.84 -1.91
C ASP A 66 3.11 -20.99 -1.53
N ASP A 67 2.51 -20.91 -0.33
CA ASP A 67 1.55 -21.91 0.16
C ASP A 67 0.18 -21.78 -0.53
N ILE A 68 -0.18 -20.57 -0.96
CA ILE A 68 -1.42 -20.27 -1.71
C ILE A 68 -1.43 -21.00 -3.07
N ILE A 69 -0.29 -21.18 -3.72
CA ILE A 69 -0.19 -21.92 -4.99
C ILE A 69 -0.54 -23.41 -4.79
N GLU A 70 -0.25 -23.94 -3.60
CA GLU A 70 -0.45 -25.34 -3.24
C GLU A 70 -1.75 -25.60 -2.47
N ASP A 71 -2.74 -24.70 -2.53
CA ASP A 71 -3.99 -24.70 -1.74
C ASP A 71 -4.96 -25.86 -2.07
N LYS A 72 -4.46 -27.09 -1.98
CA LYS A 72 -5.15 -28.37 -2.25
C LYS A 72 -6.31 -28.62 -1.28
N ARG A 73 -6.34 -27.90 -0.15
CA ARG A 73 -7.35 -28.04 0.91
C ARG A 73 -8.34 -26.88 0.97
N GLY A 74 -8.10 -25.80 0.21
CA GLY A 74 -8.95 -24.61 0.19
C GLY A 74 -8.91 -23.76 1.45
N GLU A 75 -7.90 -23.96 2.30
CA GLU A 75 -7.75 -23.24 3.56
C GLU A 75 -7.40 -21.78 3.31
N HIS A 76 -6.57 -21.49 2.29
CA HIS A 76 -6.21 -20.11 1.96
C HIS A 76 -7.36 -19.36 1.29
N ALA A 77 -8.15 -20.02 0.44
CA ALA A 77 -9.37 -19.44 -0.10
C ALA A 77 -10.38 -19.09 1.01
N HIS A 78 -10.57 -19.97 1.99
CA HIS A 78 -11.43 -19.70 3.14
C HIS A 78 -10.92 -18.52 3.97
N ASN A 79 -9.63 -18.48 4.27
CA ASN A 79 -9.00 -17.38 5.03
C ASN A 79 -9.14 -16.03 4.31
N LEU A 80 -8.99 -16.01 2.98
CA LEU A 80 -9.22 -14.81 2.17
C LEU A 80 -10.68 -14.33 2.27
N VAL A 81 -11.64 -15.25 2.20
CA VAL A 81 -13.07 -14.91 2.38
C VAL A 81 -13.33 -14.36 3.78
N CYS A 82 -12.75 -14.97 4.81
CA CYS A 82 -12.84 -14.47 6.19
C CYS A 82 -12.23 -13.07 6.32
N LEU A 83 -11.04 -12.81 5.77
CA LEU A 83 -10.41 -11.48 5.79
C LEU A 83 -11.27 -10.39 5.16
N VAL A 84 -12.07 -10.73 4.15
CA VAL A 84 -12.98 -9.78 3.49
C VAL A 84 -14.30 -9.60 4.24
N ARG A 85 -14.82 -10.68 4.85
CA ARG A 85 -16.14 -10.67 5.51
C ARG A 85 -16.07 -10.25 6.98
N GLU A 86 -15.00 -10.62 7.65
CA GLU A 86 -14.71 -10.25 9.03
C GLU A 86 -13.90 -8.96 8.99
N LYS A 87 -14.48 -7.86 9.48
CA LYS A 87 -13.79 -6.58 9.59
C LYS A 87 -12.54 -6.75 10.47
N ASN A 88 -11.39 -6.95 9.82
CA ASN A 88 -10.11 -7.02 10.50
C ASN A 88 -9.46 -5.65 10.43
N GLU A 89 -9.38 -5.00 11.59
CA GLU A 89 -8.63 -3.76 11.78
C GLU A 89 -7.13 -4.09 11.72
N GLN A 90 -6.59 -4.12 10.51
CA GLN A 90 -5.15 -4.26 10.30
C GLN A 90 -4.48 -2.89 10.44
N ASP A 91 -3.32 -2.86 11.09
CA ASP A 91 -2.46 -1.69 11.15
C ASP A 91 -1.75 -1.51 9.80
N VAL A 92 -2.33 -0.64 8.97
CA VAL A 92 -1.78 -0.35 7.64
C VAL A 92 -0.56 0.59 7.71
N SER A 93 -0.29 1.19 8.88
CA SER A 93 0.87 2.06 9.11
C SER A 93 2.16 1.27 9.40
N GLU A 94 2.05 -0.05 9.55
CA GLU A 94 3.21 -0.91 9.83
C GLU A 94 4.31 -0.72 8.77
N PRO A 95 5.59 -0.82 9.20
CA PRO A 95 6.73 -0.63 8.32
C PRO A 95 6.78 -1.69 7.21
N LEU A 96 7.39 -1.35 6.06
CA LEU A 96 7.50 -2.29 4.93
C LEU A 96 8.29 -3.55 5.27
N GLU A 97 9.15 -3.49 6.28
CA GLU A 97 9.90 -4.61 6.83
C GLU A 97 9.02 -5.68 7.48
N ALA A 98 7.79 -5.33 7.90
CA ALA A 98 6.81 -6.29 8.40
C ALA A 98 6.14 -7.10 7.27
N LEU A 99 6.34 -6.69 6.01
CA LEU A 99 5.79 -7.34 4.83
C LEU A 99 6.85 -8.22 4.17
N ASP A 100 6.45 -9.41 3.71
CA ASP A 100 7.33 -10.32 2.98
C ASP A 100 7.44 -9.92 1.50
N LEU A 101 7.97 -8.71 1.25
CA LEU A 101 8.29 -8.23 -0.09
C LEU A 101 9.54 -8.95 -0.59
N ARG A 102 9.43 -9.64 -1.72
CA ARG A 102 10.50 -10.43 -2.32
C ARG A 102 10.67 -10.06 -3.79
N GLU A 103 11.78 -10.48 -4.39
CA GLU A 103 11.98 -10.28 -5.83
C GLU A 103 10.96 -11.05 -6.67
N ASP A 104 10.35 -12.10 -6.12
CA ASP A 104 9.31 -12.94 -6.73
C ASP A 104 7.87 -12.55 -6.40
N SER A 105 7.66 -11.50 -5.60
CA SER A 105 6.32 -10.98 -5.34
C SER A 105 5.58 -10.58 -6.62
N ASP A 106 4.26 -10.83 -6.65
CA ASP A 106 3.39 -10.38 -7.74
C ASP A 106 3.39 -8.85 -7.82
N VAL A 107 3.83 -8.31 -8.96
CA VAL A 107 3.99 -6.86 -9.12
C VAL A 107 2.66 -6.11 -9.05
N GLY A 108 1.54 -6.76 -9.40
CA GLY A 108 0.22 -6.18 -9.23
C GLY A 108 -0.13 -6.02 -7.76
N ILE A 109 0.15 -7.01 -6.92
CA ILE A 109 -0.08 -6.91 -5.47
C ILE A 109 0.75 -5.79 -4.84
N VAL A 110 2.03 -5.68 -5.22
CA VAL A 110 2.91 -4.58 -4.75
C VAL A 110 2.40 -3.22 -5.25
N PHE A 111 1.87 -3.15 -6.47
CA PHE A 111 1.28 -1.93 -7.00
C PHE A 111 0.01 -1.53 -6.25
N ASP A 112 -0.90 -2.46 -5.99
CA ASP A 112 -2.12 -2.20 -5.22
C ASP A 112 -1.78 -1.75 -3.78
N LEU A 113 -0.74 -2.34 -3.16
CA LEU A 113 -0.24 -1.91 -1.85
C LEU A 113 0.25 -0.46 -1.86
N ALA A 114 0.97 -0.05 -2.92
CA ALA A 114 1.42 1.32 -3.09
C ALA A 114 0.24 2.29 -3.16
N LEU A 115 -0.83 1.89 -3.87
CA LEU A 115 -2.05 2.68 -3.97
C LEU A 115 -2.77 2.82 -2.62
N ILE A 116 -2.89 1.73 -1.84
CA ILE A 116 -3.49 1.78 -0.49
C ILE A 116 -2.72 2.73 0.42
N LYS A 117 -1.39 2.58 0.52
CA LYS A 117 -0.58 3.46 1.39
C LYS A 117 -0.64 4.92 0.93
N PHE A 118 -0.80 5.17 -0.36
CA PHE A 118 -1.02 6.50 -0.89
C PHE A 118 -2.40 7.08 -0.52
N CYS A 119 -3.48 6.31 -0.66
CA CYS A 119 -4.82 6.71 -0.24
C CYS A 119 -4.83 7.07 1.25
N MET A 120 -4.21 6.23 2.08
CA MET A 120 -4.10 6.51 3.51
C MET A 120 -3.25 7.74 3.82
N TYR A 121 -2.11 7.92 3.13
CA TYR A 121 -1.33 9.14 3.27
C TYR A 121 -2.18 10.39 3.00
N HIS A 122 -2.96 10.37 1.93
CA HIS A 122 -3.84 11.48 1.56
C HIS A 122 -4.89 11.73 2.64
N ASP A 123 -5.54 10.68 3.12
CA ASP A 123 -6.61 10.80 4.10
C ASP A 123 -6.06 11.26 5.46
N THR A 124 -4.97 10.67 5.95
CA THR A 124 -4.24 11.14 7.14
C THR A 124 -3.82 12.60 6.97
N ARG A 125 -3.28 12.99 5.82
CA ARG A 125 -2.83 14.36 5.58
C ARG A 125 -4.00 15.35 5.61
N ASN A 126 -5.11 15.00 4.96
CA ASN A 126 -6.32 15.82 4.96
C ASN A 126 -6.86 15.99 6.38
N MET A 127 -6.92 14.92 7.16
CA MET A 127 -7.36 14.95 8.56
C MET A 127 -6.44 15.82 9.44
N GLN A 128 -5.13 15.70 9.27
CA GLN A 128 -4.17 16.54 9.97
C GLN A 128 -4.32 18.03 9.58
N THR A 129 -4.58 18.35 8.30
CA THR A 129 -4.82 19.73 7.86
C THR A 129 -6.16 20.30 8.34
N LEU A 130 -7.21 19.46 8.36
CA LEU A 130 -8.52 19.77 8.94
C LEU A 130 -8.38 20.14 10.41
N ASN A 131 -7.71 19.29 11.19
CA ASN A 131 -7.53 19.52 12.63
C ASN A 131 -6.67 20.76 12.94
N ARG A 132 -5.72 21.11 12.06
CA ARG A 132 -4.91 22.32 12.20
C ARG A 132 -5.67 23.61 11.83
N GLY A 133 -6.93 23.49 11.36
CA GLY A 133 -7.72 24.64 10.91
C GLY A 133 -7.17 25.30 9.65
N GLU A 134 -6.35 24.58 8.88
CA GLU A 134 -5.72 25.09 7.65
C GLU A 134 -6.70 25.07 6.46
N ILE A 135 -7.93 24.58 6.64
CA ILE A 135 -8.98 24.60 5.61
C ILE A 135 -9.75 25.93 5.70
N PRO A 136 -9.88 26.68 4.58
CA PRO A 136 -10.50 28.00 4.56
C PRO A 136 -12.01 28.03 4.87
N ASN A 137 -12.66 26.89 5.14
CA ASN A 137 -14.09 26.83 5.42
C ASN A 137 -14.42 25.92 6.64
N PRO A 138 -14.74 26.50 7.81
CA PRO A 138 -14.97 25.75 9.05
C PRO A 138 -16.22 24.86 9.01
N ASP A 139 -17.26 25.21 8.25
CA ASP A 139 -18.50 24.41 8.16
C ASP A 139 -18.29 23.06 7.47
N ILE A 140 -17.38 23.02 6.47
CA ILE A 140 -16.98 21.77 5.79
C ILE A 140 -16.10 20.94 6.71
N SER A 141 -15.21 21.58 7.48
CA SER A 141 -14.34 20.89 8.43
C SER A 141 -15.14 20.15 9.49
N THR A 142 -16.20 20.75 10.04
CA THR A 142 -17.06 20.12 11.05
C THR A 142 -17.94 19.01 10.45
N ALA A 143 -18.43 19.18 9.22
CA ALA A 143 -19.22 18.15 8.53
C ALA A 143 -18.37 16.92 8.13
N VAL A 144 -17.13 17.13 7.67
CA VAL A 144 -16.19 16.07 7.31
C VAL A 144 -15.66 15.35 8.56
N ALA A 145 -15.36 16.11 9.62
CA ALA A 145 -14.99 15.57 10.94
C ALA A 145 -16.08 14.68 11.56
N GLY A 146 -17.36 14.92 11.23
CA GLY A 146 -18.47 14.07 11.67
C GLY A 146 -18.77 12.88 10.75
N PHE A 147 -18.22 12.86 9.54
CA PHE A 147 -18.44 11.80 8.54
C PHE A 147 -17.41 10.68 8.62
N PHE A 148 -16.18 11.06 8.93
CA PHE A 148 -15.13 10.12 9.28
C PHE A 148 -15.14 10.01 10.80
N ASP A 149 -15.22 8.79 11.32
CA ASP A 149 -14.88 8.55 12.72
C ASP A 149 -13.42 8.96 12.86
N LEU A 150 -13.18 10.18 13.35
CA LEU A 150 -11.86 10.75 13.61
C LEU A 150 -11.24 9.96 14.77
N SER A 151 -10.92 8.70 14.50
CA SER A 151 -10.20 7.87 15.44
C SER A 151 -8.88 8.59 15.72
N LYS A 152 -8.53 8.65 17.01
CA LYS A 152 -7.23 9.18 17.47
C LYS A 152 -6.07 8.52 16.72
N ASP A 153 -6.25 7.28 16.29
CA ASP A 153 -5.23 6.48 15.65
C ASP A 153 -4.75 7.13 14.34
N TRP A 154 -5.65 7.76 13.56
CA TRP A 154 -5.27 8.47 12.33
C TRP A 154 -4.41 9.71 12.57
N MET A 155 -4.52 10.34 13.75
CA MET A 155 -3.77 11.54 14.08
C MET A 155 -2.30 11.24 14.44
N ASP A 156 -2.06 10.07 15.02
CA ASP A 156 -0.73 9.62 15.46
C ASP A 156 0.07 8.95 14.33
N ILE A 157 -0.58 8.64 13.20
CA ILE A 157 0.10 8.12 12.01
C ILE A 157 1.03 9.17 11.41
N ASP A 158 2.30 8.80 11.23
CA ASP A 158 3.27 9.62 10.50
C ASP A 158 3.00 9.57 8.98
N ALA A 159 2.27 10.57 8.49
CA ALA A 159 1.99 10.75 7.07
C ALA A 159 3.27 10.83 6.22
N SER A 160 4.37 11.35 6.75
CA SER A 160 5.64 11.46 6.01
C SER A 160 6.24 10.07 5.77
N ASN A 161 6.15 9.20 6.78
CA ASN A 161 6.56 7.81 6.68
C ASN A 161 5.70 7.04 5.66
N LEU A 162 4.36 7.18 5.70
CA LEU A 162 3.48 6.57 4.69
C LEU A 162 3.81 7.01 3.27
N PHE A 163 4.12 8.30 3.09
CA PHE A 163 4.53 8.83 1.79
C PHE A 163 5.88 8.27 1.33
N LEU A 164 6.85 8.13 2.25
CA LEU A 164 8.13 7.49 1.95
C LEU A 164 7.95 6.03 1.53
N GLN A 165 7.15 5.27 2.29
CA GLN A 165 6.84 3.87 1.99
C GLN A 165 6.13 3.73 0.63
N THR A 166 5.23 4.65 0.30
CA THR A 166 4.58 4.69 -1.02
C THR A 166 5.62 4.84 -2.14
N LYS A 167 6.60 5.75 -1.99
CA LYS A 167 7.68 5.91 -2.99
C LYS A 167 8.56 4.68 -3.09
N GLN A 168 8.89 4.06 -1.96
CA GLN A 168 9.64 2.81 -1.92
C GLN A 168 8.91 1.70 -2.66
N LEU A 169 7.61 1.52 -2.41
CA LEU A 169 6.78 0.55 -3.11
C LEU A 169 6.69 0.82 -4.61
N LEU A 170 6.49 2.07 -5.04
CA LEU A 170 6.51 2.42 -6.47
C LEU A 170 7.88 2.14 -7.10
N SER A 171 8.97 2.28 -6.33
CA SER A 171 10.31 1.91 -6.80
C SER A 171 10.46 0.40 -6.93
N CYS A 172 9.91 -0.39 -6.00
CA CYS A 172 9.80 -1.84 -6.13
C CYS A 172 8.97 -2.25 -7.35
N VAL A 173 7.83 -1.60 -7.60
CA VAL A 173 7.01 -1.84 -8.80
C VAL A 173 7.81 -1.60 -10.07
N HIS A 174 8.57 -0.50 -10.14
CA HIS A 174 9.43 -0.21 -11.29
C HIS A 174 10.54 -1.25 -11.47
N HIS A 175 11.13 -1.71 -10.36
CA HIS A 175 12.16 -2.75 -10.38
C HIS A 175 11.60 -4.10 -10.86
N LEU A 176 10.45 -4.53 -10.33
CA LEU A 176 9.78 -5.77 -10.70
C LEU A 176 9.27 -5.75 -12.15
N ASN A 177 8.70 -4.61 -12.58
CA ASN A 177 8.23 -4.43 -13.94
C ASN A 177 8.32 -2.96 -14.38
N LYS A 178 9.41 -2.64 -15.08
CA LYS A 178 9.71 -1.30 -15.60
C LYS A 178 8.66 -0.74 -16.55
N HIS A 179 7.77 -1.57 -17.09
CA HIS A 179 6.76 -1.16 -18.06
C HIS A 179 5.50 -0.58 -17.40
N ILE A 180 5.26 -0.80 -16.11
CA ILE A 180 4.01 -0.36 -15.47
C ILE A 180 3.95 1.16 -15.39
N LEU A 181 4.88 1.79 -14.66
CA LEU A 181 4.80 3.22 -14.35
C LEU A 181 4.77 4.12 -15.60
N PRO A 182 5.65 3.95 -16.61
CA PRO A 182 5.62 4.80 -17.80
C PRO A 182 4.31 4.69 -18.60
N ASN A 183 3.71 3.50 -18.63
CA ASN A 183 2.47 3.27 -19.37
C ASN A 183 1.21 3.70 -18.61
N LEU A 184 1.29 4.14 -17.35
CA LEU A 184 0.16 4.78 -16.67
C LEU A 184 -0.15 6.18 -17.23
N MET A 185 0.83 6.83 -17.87
CA MET A 185 0.66 8.17 -18.47
C MET A 185 -0.09 8.13 -19.80
N ASP A 186 0.12 7.07 -20.59
CA ASP A 186 -0.65 6.77 -21.81
C ASP A 186 -1.09 5.29 -21.79
N PRO A 187 -2.15 4.98 -21.04
CA PRO A 187 -2.56 3.60 -20.81
C PRO A 187 -3.28 2.99 -22.01
N HIS A 188 -3.63 3.77 -23.04
CA HIS A 188 -4.50 3.31 -24.13
C HIS A 188 -3.97 2.02 -24.77
N ARG A 189 -2.66 1.96 -25.05
CA ARG A 189 -2.04 0.77 -25.66
C ARG A 189 -2.12 -0.45 -24.75
N MET A 190 -1.90 -0.26 -23.45
CA MET A 190 -1.94 -1.34 -22.47
C MET A 190 -3.36 -1.84 -22.24
N LEU A 191 -4.36 -0.95 -22.23
CA LEU A 191 -5.77 -1.30 -22.04
C LEU A 191 -6.38 -2.07 -23.21
N CYS A 192 -5.86 -1.89 -24.42
CA CYS A 192 -6.31 -2.62 -25.61
C CYS A 192 -5.55 -3.93 -25.85
N LEU A 193 -4.51 -4.22 -25.06
CA LEU A 193 -3.72 -5.44 -25.24
C LEU A 193 -4.53 -6.65 -24.74
N ASN A 194 -4.50 -7.76 -25.45
CA ASN A 194 -5.10 -9.02 -24.98
C ASN A 194 -4.02 -10.11 -24.94
N PRO A 195 -3.21 -10.19 -23.87
CA PRO A 195 -2.11 -11.14 -23.81
C PRO A 195 -2.62 -12.57 -23.72
N GLU A 196 -2.17 -13.44 -24.63
CA GLU A 196 -2.40 -14.89 -24.53
C GLU A 196 -1.61 -15.52 -23.37
N GLY A 197 -0.53 -14.86 -22.96
CA GLY A 197 0.28 -15.21 -21.81
C GLY A 197 1.25 -14.08 -21.45
N TYR A 198 1.91 -14.24 -20.30
CA TYR A 198 2.91 -13.28 -19.83
C TYR A 198 4.06 -14.01 -19.13
N ALA A 199 5.22 -13.35 -19.13
CA ALA A 199 6.31 -13.69 -18.23
C ALA A 199 6.44 -12.58 -17.18
N LYS A 200 7.00 -12.92 -16.02
CA LYS A 200 7.27 -11.94 -14.96
C LYS A 200 8.20 -10.83 -15.47
N GLY A 201 7.86 -9.58 -15.15
CA GLY A 201 8.54 -8.37 -15.62
C GLY A 201 8.27 -8.00 -17.08
N SER A 202 7.42 -8.75 -17.81
CA SER A 202 7.14 -8.49 -19.22
C SER A 202 6.14 -7.35 -19.43
N CYS A 203 6.13 -6.80 -20.64
CA CYS A 203 5.11 -5.80 -21.03
C CYS A 203 3.68 -6.37 -20.99
N ASN A 204 3.51 -7.67 -21.22
CA ASN A 204 2.20 -8.33 -21.16
C ASN A 204 1.68 -8.39 -19.71
N GLU A 205 2.56 -8.68 -18.75
CA GLU A 205 2.21 -8.63 -17.33
C GLU A 205 1.82 -7.20 -16.92
N ALA A 206 2.60 -6.20 -17.37
CA ALA A 206 2.27 -4.80 -17.11
C ALA A 206 0.90 -4.41 -17.66
N ALA A 207 0.54 -4.88 -18.86
CA ALA A 207 -0.77 -4.64 -19.43
C ALA A 207 -1.90 -5.23 -18.57
N LEU A 208 -1.74 -6.45 -18.08
CA LEU A 208 -2.72 -7.08 -17.19
C LEU A 208 -2.88 -6.29 -15.89
N VAL A 209 -1.77 -5.85 -15.27
CA VAL A 209 -1.81 -5.04 -14.04
C VAL A 209 -2.49 -3.69 -14.28
N ILE A 210 -2.18 -3.01 -15.38
CA ILE A 210 -2.79 -1.72 -15.74
C ILE A 210 -4.29 -1.87 -16.01
N GLN A 211 -4.71 -2.92 -16.72
CA GLN A 211 -6.13 -3.21 -16.97
C GLN A 211 -6.88 -3.50 -15.68
N ARG A 212 -6.29 -4.33 -14.81
CA ARG A 212 -6.86 -4.72 -13.52
C ARG A 212 -7.09 -3.52 -12.61
N SER A 213 -6.07 -2.67 -12.51
CA SER A 213 -6.07 -1.48 -11.64
C SER A 213 -6.75 -0.26 -12.27
N ALA A 214 -7.20 -0.32 -13.53
CA ALA A 214 -7.73 0.81 -14.29
C ALA A 214 -8.91 1.50 -13.62
N VAL A 215 -9.70 0.75 -12.86
CA VAL A 215 -10.85 1.28 -12.11
C VAL A 215 -10.40 2.31 -11.06
N TRP A 216 -9.17 2.20 -10.55
CA TRP A 216 -8.66 3.03 -9.47
C TRP A 216 -8.05 4.34 -9.91
N TRP A 217 -6.92 4.23 -10.59
CA TRP A 217 -6.10 5.40 -10.89
C TRP A 217 -6.75 6.28 -11.96
N LYS A 218 -7.79 5.83 -12.68
CA LYS A 218 -8.57 6.70 -13.58
C LYS A 218 -9.68 7.46 -12.89
N VAL A 219 -10.22 6.93 -11.80
CA VAL A 219 -11.40 7.51 -11.14
C VAL A 219 -10.99 8.44 -10.02
N ASN A 220 -9.84 8.20 -9.40
CA ASN A 220 -9.29 9.09 -8.39
C ASN A 220 -8.33 10.12 -9.02
N ASP A 221 -8.86 11.32 -9.30
CA ASP A 221 -8.11 12.44 -9.87
C ASP A 221 -6.85 12.80 -9.07
N PHE A 222 -6.90 12.62 -7.74
CA PHE A 222 -5.76 12.88 -6.86
C PHE A 222 -4.66 11.83 -7.03
N THR A 223 -5.02 10.55 -6.99
CA THR A 223 -4.08 9.44 -7.25
C THR A 223 -3.48 9.54 -8.64
N HIS A 224 -4.28 9.89 -9.65
CA HIS A 224 -3.80 10.15 -11.00
C HIS A 224 -2.79 11.31 -11.06
N GLY A 225 -3.09 12.41 -10.38
CA GLY A 225 -2.22 13.59 -10.30
C GLY A 225 -0.88 13.28 -9.62
N PHE A 226 -0.91 12.55 -8.51
CA PHE A 226 0.30 12.09 -7.83
C PHE A 226 1.13 11.16 -8.70
N LEU A 227 0.53 10.13 -9.29
CA LEU A 227 1.23 9.20 -10.19
C LEU A 227 1.88 9.96 -11.35
N ARG A 228 1.19 10.95 -11.92
CA ARG A 228 1.75 11.82 -12.97
C ARG A 228 2.97 12.61 -12.47
N SER A 229 2.89 13.22 -11.30
CA SER A 229 4.00 13.96 -10.70
C SER A 229 5.20 13.03 -10.41
N PHE A 230 4.91 11.85 -9.85
CA PHE A 230 5.92 10.85 -9.55
C PHE A 230 6.63 10.35 -10.81
N ILE A 231 5.85 9.99 -11.85
CA ILE A 231 6.37 9.47 -13.13
C ILE A 231 7.14 10.55 -13.89
N SER A 232 6.68 11.81 -13.84
CA SER A 232 7.40 12.93 -14.49
C SER A 232 8.74 13.23 -13.81
N GLY A 233 8.89 12.90 -12.53
CA GLY A 233 10.11 13.06 -11.75
C GLY A 233 10.87 11.76 -11.46
N MET A 234 10.53 10.66 -12.14
CA MET A 234 10.89 9.29 -11.74
C MET A 234 12.39 9.11 -11.50
N ASP A 235 13.25 9.65 -12.38
CA ASP A 235 14.71 9.55 -12.27
C ASP A 235 15.28 10.15 -10.97
N SER A 236 14.54 11.06 -10.32
CA SER A 236 14.93 11.72 -9.07
C SER A 236 14.10 11.29 -7.85
N GLN A 237 13.01 10.56 -8.06
CA GLN A 237 12.02 10.23 -7.03
C GLN A 237 12.00 8.75 -6.63
N LEU A 238 12.69 7.88 -7.37
CA LEU A 238 12.88 6.48 -7.00
C LEU A 238 13.67 6.41 -5.69
N VAL A 239 13.04 5.87 -4.65
CA VAL A 239 13.65 5.60 -3.35
C VAL A 239 13.88 4.10 -3.26
N PRO A 240 15.14 3.63 -3.25
CA PRO A 240 15.41 2.21 -3.22
C PRO A 240 14.89 1.58 -1.94
N PHE A 241 14.30 0.40 -2.08
CA PHE A 241 13.97 -0.49 -0.97
C PHE A 241 14.46 -1.90 -1.33
N PRO A 242 15.34 -2.51 -0.52
CA PRO A 242 15.90 -3.81 -0.83
C PRO A 242 14.82 -4.89 -0.72
N LEU A 243 14.57 -5.57 -1.84
CA LEU A 243 13.68 -6.73 -1.90
C LEU A 243 14.35 -8.02 -1.37
N ASN A 244 15.68 -8.03 -1.29
CA ASN A 244 16.43 -9.11 -0.68
C ASN A 244 16.42 -8.99 0.86
N GLN A 245 15.96 -10.04 1.54
CA GLN A 245 15.86 -10.10 3.00
C GLN A 245 17.22 -9.97 3.70
N THR A 246 18.30 -10.49 3.10
CA THR A 246 19.66 -10.35 3.62
C THR A 246 20.17 -8.91 3.54
N GLU A 247 19.86 -8.21 2.44
CA GLU A 247 20.20 -6.79 2.28
C GLU A 247 19.38 -5.91 3.23
N ARG A 248 18.11 -6.26 3.51
CA ARG A 248 17.30 -5.61 4.56
C ARG A 248 17.97 -5.71 5.93
N GLN A 249 18.40 -6.91 6.31
CA GLN A 249 19.06 -7.15 7.60
C GLN A 249 20.41 -6.41 7.71
N MET A 250 21.20 -6.38 6.62
CA MET A 250 22.46 -5.63 6.59
C MET A 250 22.24 -4.12 6.68
N ASN A 251 21.26 -3.55 5.98
CA ASN A 251 20.96 -2.12 6.06
C ASN A 251 20.48 -1.71 7.46
N ILE A 252 19.66 -2.53 8.12
CA ILE A 252 19.27 -2.30 9.52
C ILE A 252 20.49 -2.36 10.45
N ALA A 253 21.39 -3.31 10.25
CA ALA A 253 22.64 -3.41 11.02
C ALA A 253 23.59 -2.24 10.78
N THR A 254 23.72 -1.76 9.54
CA THR A 254 24.53 -0.60 9.18
C THR A 254 23.95 0.70 9.73
N ILE A 255 22.63 0.88 9.71
CA ILE A 255 21.98 2.04 10.32
C ILE A 255 22.18 2.02 11.84
N ARG A 256 22.01 0.86 12.50
CA ARG A 256 22.27 0.71 13.94
C ARG A 256 23.75 0.90 14.30
N GLY A 257 24.67 0.41 13.48
CA GLY A 257 26.12 0.59 13.64
C GLY A 257 26.55 2.04 13.49
N ASN A 258 26.01 2.77 12.52
CA ASN A 258 26.28 4.20 12.31
C ASN A 258 25.70 5.09 13.42
N VAL A 259 24.60 4.68 14.05
CA VAL A 259 24.05 5.37 15.24
C VAL A 259 24.92 5.10 16.47
N PHE A 260 25.42 3.88 16.64
CA PHE A 260 26.33 3.53 17.73
C PHE A 260 27.72 4.17 17.62
N GLU A 261 28.30 4.27 16.41
CA GLU A 261 29.60 4.92 16.20
C GLU A 261 29.54 6.45 16.34
N ARG A 262 28.35 7.06 16.22
CA ARG A 262 28.16 8.50 16.45
C ARG A 262 27.92 8.86 17.92
N MET A 263 27.68 7.88 18.79
CA MET A 263 27.68 8.08 20.24
C MET A 263 29.06 7.72 20.80
N ASN A 264 29.93 8.72 20.91
CA ASN A 264 31.16 8.61 21.68
C ASN A 264 30.78 8.25 23.14
N PRO A 265 31.14 7.07 23.66
CA PRO A 265 30.65 6.57 24.95
C PRO A 265 31.05 7.47 26.13
N ARG A 266 32.05 8.34 25.95
CA ARG A 266 32.44 9.33 26.97
C ARG A 266 31.46 10.49 27.13
N ARG A 267 30.62 10.78 26.13
CA ARG A 267 29.67 11.90 26.17
C ARG A 267 28.28 11.52 26.69
N ALA A 268 27.97 10.23 26.75
CA ALA A 268 26.73 9.72 27.35
C ALA A 268 26.75 9.80 28.87
N VAL A 269 27.94 9.72 29.49
CA VAL A 269 28.11 9.81 30.94
C VAL A 269 27.92 11.25 31.44
N GLU A 270 28.41 12.26 30.71
CA GLU A 270 28.22 13.68 31.06
C GLU A 270 26.76 14.17 30.94
N LEU A 271 25.91 13.51 30.14
CA LEU A 271 24.51 13.90 29.95
C LEU A 271 23.54 13.23 30.94
N LEU A 272 23.99 12.20 31.67
CA LEU A 272 23.17 11.48 32.63
C LEU A 272 23.26 12.02 34.06
N GLY A 273 24.09 13.04 34.32
CA GLY A 273 24.10 13.77 35.60
C GLY A 273 24.15 12.85 36.82
N LEU A 274 24.85 11.72 36.70
CA LEU A 274 25.17 10.88 37.85
C LEU A 274 26.40 11.52 38.47
N ASP A 275 26.15 12.47 39.37
CA ASP A 275 27.13 12.96 40.30
C ASP A 275 27.63 11.75 41.12
N ASP A 276 28.90 11.42 40.92
CA ASP A 276 29.70 10.59 41.81
C ASP A 276 29.90 11.41 43.11
N ASP A 277 28.88 11.44 43.97
CA ASP A 277 29.07 11.76 45.38
C ASP A 277 29.32 10.43 46.11
N ASP A 278 30.61 10.13 46.24
CA ASP A 278 31.16 9.38 47.36
C ASP A 278 30.66 10.01 48.67
N ASP A 279 30.14 9.21 49.60
CA ASP A 279 30.52 9.39 51.00
C ASP A 279 30.34 8.08 51.78
N ASP A 280 31.48 7.68 52.35
CA ASP A 280 31.71 6.65 53.33
C ASP A 280 30.95 6.90 54.66
N ASP A 281 31.03 5.89 55.52
CA ASP A 281 30.92 5.88 56.99
C ASP A 281 29.59 5.48 57.68
N TYR A 282 29.73 4.34 58.39
CA TYR A 282 28.95 3.70 59.46
C TYR A 282 27.78 2.75 59.13
#